data_AF-A0A6J1CQQ6-F1
#
_entry.id   AF-A0A6J1CQQ6-F1
#
_cell.length_a   1.000
_cell.length_b   1.000
_cell.length_c   1.000
_cell.angle_alpha   90.00
_cell.angle_beta   90.00
_cell.angle_gamma   90.00
#
_symmetry.space_group_name_H-M   'P 1'
#
loop_
_entity.id
_entity.type
_entity.pdbx_description
1 polymer ?
#
loop_
_entity_poly.entity_id
_entity_poly.type
_entity_poly.pdbx_seq_one_letter_code
_entity_poly.pdbx_strand_id
1 'polypeptide(L)'
;MLHNKSFVKKTKSVKVMKLENPAIDDVVMLSVVLDEIKNKNLSIYNRVRALCSNPLRRFFVFSNKHHKDTYVKEMSGESKNDRNDRAIRVATQWYQKHLGGATRVLVVINDRENKRKAIEEGIYAETKTDLGLD
;
A
#
# COMPACT_ATOMS: atom_id res chain seq x y z
N MET A 1 20.45 -29.20 -23.27
CA MET A 1 20.37 -27.85 -22.68
C MET A 1 18.96 -27.65 -22.10
N LEU A 2 18.75 -27.98 -20.83
CA LEU A 2 17.51 -27.71 -20.12
C LEU A 2 17.78 -26.53 -19.18
N HIS A 3 17.33 -25.34 -19.57
CA HIS A 3 17.42 -24.15 -18.73
C HIS A 3 16.38 -24.24 -17.62
N ASN A 4 16.82 -24.74 -16.46
CA ASN A 4 16.08 -24.66 -15.21
C ASN A 4 16.06 -23.19 -14.76
N LYS A 5 15.08 -22.41 -15.23
CA LYS A 5 14.88 -21.02 -14.78
C LYS A 5 14.25 -21.04 -13.40
N SER A 6 15.10 -20.79 -12.41
CA SER A 6 14.80 -20.57 -10.99
C SER A 6 13.53 -19.76 -10.78
N PHE A 7 12.56 -20.36 -10.10
CA PHE A 7 11.37 -19.69 -9.59
C PHE A 7 11.77 -18.80 -8.41
N VAL A 8 12.24 -17.58 -8.71
CA VAL A 8 12.54 -16.60 -7.66
C VAL A 8 11.22 -16.09 -7.10
N LYS A 9 10.76 -16.69 -5.99
CA LYS A 9 9.82 -16.04 -5.07
C LYS A 9 10.43 -14.68 -4.71
N LYS A 10 9.97 -13.60 -5.34
CA LYS A 10 10.26 -12.24 -4.88
C LYS A 10 9.60 -12.07 -3.51
N THR A 11 10.38 -12.35 -2.48
CA THR A 11 10.08 -11.96 -1.11
C THR A 11 9.82 -10.45 -1.14
N LYS A 12 8.56 -10.04 -1.02
CA LYS A 12 8.18 -8.65 -0.78
C LYS A 12 8.72 -8.31 0.61
N SER A 13 10.01 -7.97 0.69
CA SER A 13 10.62 -7.37 1.87
C SER A 13 9.91 -6.06 2.11
N VAL A 14 8.96 -6.05 3.04
CA VAL A 14 8.43 -4.82 3.61
C VAL A 14 9.57 -4.25 4.44
N LYS A 15 10.52 -3.57 3.80
CA LYS A 15 11.40 -2.64 4.52
C LYS A 15 10.42 -1.62 5.09
N VAL A 16 10.36 -1.46 6.42
CA VAL A 16 9.73 -0.31 7.07
C VAL A 16 10.27 0.88 6.29
N MET A 17 9.49 1.42 5.35
CA MET A 17 9.94 2.51 4.51
C MET A 17 10.34 3.64 5.47
N LYS A 18 11.08 4.63 4.97
CA LYS A 18 11.37 5.91 5.64
C LYS A 18 10.12 6.68 6.14
N LEU A 19 9.02 6.03 6.51
CA LEU A 19 7.92 6.53 7.33
C LEU A 19 8.42 7.12 8.66
N GLU A 20 9.61 6.78 9.13
CA GLU A 20 10.25 7.46 10.26
C GLU A 20 10.83 8.84 9.86
N ASN A 21 11.02 9.12 8.57
CA ASN A 21 11.51 10.42 8.06
C ASN A 21 10.55 11.54 8.48
N PRO A 22 11.02 12.58 9.19
CA PRO A 22 10.19 13.71 9.61
C PRO A 22 9.57 14.48 8.44
N ALA A 23 10.15 14.38 7.22
CA ALA A 23 9.60 15.04 6.04
C ALA A 23 8.33 14.38 5.49
N ILE A 24 7.96 13.20 5.99
CA ILE A 24 6.74 12.49 5.60
C ILE A 24 5.71 12.64 6.72
N ASP A 25 4.74 13.51 6.47
CA ASP A 25 3.55 13.70 7.28
C ASP A 25 2.28 13.50 6.44
N ASP A 26 1.13 13.34 7.10
CA ASP A 26 -0.18 13.02 6.48
C ASP A 26 -0.22 11.67 5.77
N VAL A 27 -0.01 10.59 6.52
CA VAL A 27 0.01 9.23 5.99
C VAL A 27 -1.28 8.49 6.34
N VAL A 28 -1.98 8.00 5.32
CA VAL A 28 -3.08 7.04 5.48
C VAL A 28 -2.56 5.62 5.32
N MET A 29 -2.61 4.85 6.39
CA MET A 29 -2.24 3.44 6.41
C MET A 29 -3.48 2.55 6.27
N LEU A 30 -3.57 1.78 5.19
CA LEU A 30 -4.72 0.91 4.93
C LEU A 30 -4.68 -0.36 5.80
N SER A 31 -5.83 -0.78 6.33
CA SER A 31 -5.96 -2.02 7.11
C SER A 31 -5.49 -3.27 6.35
N VAL A 32 -5.75 -3.35 5.04
CA VAL A 32 -5.28 -4.46 4.20
C VAL A 32 -3.74 -4.55 4.14
N VAL A 33 -3.06 -3.40 4.16
CA VAL A 33 -1.59 -3.33 4.17
C VAL A 33 -1.07 -3.76 5.54
N LEU A 34 -1.66 -3.27 6.63
CA LEU A 34 -1.30 -3.71 7.99
C LEU A 34 -1.46 -5.22 8.17
N ASP A 35 -2.54 -5.82 7.67
CA ASP A 35 -2.74 -7.26 7.70
C ASP A 35 -1.65 -8.01 6.92
N GLU A 36 -1.27 -7.51 5.74
CA GLU A 36 -0.20 -8.11 4.94
C GLU A 36 1.15 -8.02 5.65
N ILE A 37 1.46 -6.90 6.29
CA ILE A 37 2.67 -6.71 7.08
C ILE A 37 2.67 -7.66 8.28
N LYS A 38 1.57 -7.74 9.03
CA LYS A 38 1.43 -8.63 10.19
C LYS A 38 1.65 -10.10 9.82
N ASN A 39 1.08 -10.53 8.70
CA ASN A 39 1.22 -11.90 8.20
C ASN A 39 2.65 -12.23 7.74
N LYS A 40 3.45 -11.23 7.35
CA LYS A 40 4.84 -11.42 6.93
C LYS A 40 5.83 -11.29 8.07
N ASN A 41 5.66 -10.30 8.94
CA ASN A 41 6.59 -10.01 10.03
C ASN A 41 5.89 -9.19 11.13
N LEU A 42 5.66 -9.84 12.28
CA LEU A 42 4.99 -9.22 13.42
C LEU A 42 5.81 -8.08 14.05
N SER A 43 7.13 -8.18 14.06
CA SER A 43 8.00 -7.13 14.61
C SER A 43 7.89 -5.84 13.79
N ILE A 44 7.89 -5.96 12.46
CA ILE A 44 7.67 -4.84 11.54
C ILE A 44 6.27 -4.26 11.73
N TYR A 45 5.24 -5.10 11.85
CA TYR A 45 3.88 -4.64 12.14
C TYR A 45 3.82 -3.82 13.44
N ASN A 46 4.43 -4.29 14.52
CA ASN A 46 4.43 -3.59 15.80
C ASN A 46 5.10 -2.21 15.67
N ARG A 47 6.21 -2.11 14.94
CA ARG A 47 6.87 -0.83 14.64
C ARG A 47 5.97 0.12 13.85
N VAL A 48 5.35 -0.36 12.77
CA VAL A 48 4.42 0.45 11.96
C VAL A 48 3.21 0.89 12.77
N ARG A 49 2.65 0.02 13.62
CA ARG A 49 1.55 0.37 14.53
C ARG A 49 1.96 1.41 15.55
N ALA A 50 3.16 1.33 16.11
CA ALA A 50 3.67 2.35 17.02
C ALA A 50 3.79 3.72 16.32
N LEU A 51 4.24 3.75 15.05
CA LEU A 51 4.25 4.98 14.24
C LEU A 51 2.83 5.52 14.01
N CYS A 52 1.87 4.65 13.72
CA CYS A 52 0.47 5.06 13.51
C CYS A 52 -0.20 5.59 14.78
N SER A 53 0.26 5.17 15.97
CA SER A 53 -0.27 5.62 17.25
C SER A 53 0.52 6.80 17.86
N ASN A 54 1.59 7.26 17.22
CA ASN A 54 2.40 8.35 17.74
C ASN A 54 1.68 9.70 17.50
N PRO A 55 1.26 10.45 18.54
CA PRO A 55 0.53 11.71 18.38
C PRO A 55 1.35 12.83 17.73
N LEU A 56 2.68 12.72 17.72
CA LEU A 56 3.57 13.64 17.01
C LEU A 56 3.62 13.38 15.50
N ARG A 57 3.01 12.28 15.04
CA ARG A 57 2.96 11.90 13.63
C ARG A 57 1.52 11.94 13.15
N ARG A 58 1.29 12.54 11.98
CA ARG A 58 -0.03 12.59 11.35
C ARG A 58 -0.30 11.32 10.55
N PHE A 59 -0.34 10.19 11.25
CA PHE A 59 -0.61 8.88 10.66
C PHE A 59 -2.02 8.44 11.06
N PHE A 60 -2.81 8.04 10.07
CA PHE A 60 -4.17 7.58 10.28
C PHE A 60 -4.34 6.17 9.72
N VAL A 61 -5.00 5.29 10.47
CA VAL A 61 -5.30 3.94 9.99
C VAL A 61 -6.72 3.92 9.43
N PHE A 62 -6.83 3.67 8.13
CA PHE A 62 -8.11 3.55 7.45
C PHE A 62 -8.54 2.08 7.33
N SER A 63 -9.67 1.76 7.95
CA SER A 63 -10.29 0.42 7.94
C SER A 63 -10.97 0.09 6.60
N ASN A 64 -10.22 0.15 5.51
CA ASN A 64 -10.73 0.00 4.14
C ASN A 64 -11.49 -1.32 3.89
N LYS A 65 -11.18 -2.39 4.64
CA LYS A 65 -11.89 -3.67 4.56
C LYS A 65 -13.29 -3.65 5.19
N HIS A 66 -13.62 -2.64 5.99
CA HIS A 66 -14.91 -2.50 6.67
C HIS A 66 -15.67 -1.24 6.24
N HIS A 67 -15.13 -0.49 5.29
CA HIS A 67 -15.78 0.68 4.71
C HIS A 67 -16.56 0.29 3.45
N LYS A 68 -17.84 0.61 3.41
CA LYS A 68 -18.78 0.17 2.35
C LYS A 68 -18.27 0.46 0.94
N ASP A 69 -17.75 1.67 0.71
CA ASP A 69 -17.35 2.12 -0.62
C ASP A 69 -15.96 1.62 -1.05
N THR A 70 -15.18 1.06 -0.14
CA THR A 70 -13.82 0.58 -0.44
C THR A 70 -13.65 -0.92 -0.23
N TYR A 71 -14.71 -1.60 0.21
CA TYR A 71 -14.69 -3.04 0.37
C TYR A 71 -14.54 -3.71 -0.99
N VAL A 72 -13.59 -4.65 -1.05
CA VAL A 72 -13.31 -5.43 -2.24
C VAL A 72 -13.58 -6.91 -1.95
N LYS A 73 -14.57 -7.47 -2.68
CA LYS A 73 -14.87 -8.91 -2.70
C LYS A 73 -13.83 -9.67 -3.52
N GLU A 74 -13.54 -10.90 -3.10
CA GLU A 74 -12.66 -11.82 -3.84
C GLU A 74 -13.30 -12.25 -5.16
N MET A 75 -12.48 -12.33 -6.22
CA MET A 75 -12.89 -12.82 -7.53
C MET A 75 -12.38 -14.24 -7.77
N SER A 76 -13.12 -15.04 -8.56
CA SER A 76 -12.71 -16.40 -8.91
C SER A 76 -11.36 -16.38 -9.65
N GLY A 77 -10.42 -17.20 -9.18
CA GLY A 77 -9.06 -17.27 -9.74
C GLY A 77 -8.13 -16.11 -9.37
N GLU A 78 -8.58 -15.14 -8.57
CA GLU A 78 -7.74 -14.03 -8.09
C GLU A 78 -6.85 -14.48 -6.92
N SER A 79 -5.56 -14.14 -6.95
CA SER A 79 -4.70 -14.39 -5.81
C SER A 79 -4.96 -13.40 -4.67
N LYS A 80 -4.61 -13.77 -3.44
CA LYS A 80 -4.70 -12.85 -2.28
C LYS A 80 -3.91 -11.55 -2.50
N ASN A 81 -2.77 -11.62 -3.20
CA ASN A 81 -1.97 -10.42 -3.53
C ASN A 81 -2.70 -9.54 -4.54
N ASP A 82 -3.24 -10.11 -5.61
CA ASP A 82 -3.97 -9.34 -6.64
C ASP A 82 -5.18 -8.63 -6.03
N ARG A 83 -5.91 -9.34 -5.16
CA ARG A 83 -7.05 -8.79 -4.40
C ARG A 83 -6.63 -7.64 -3.48
N ASN A 84 -5.49 -7.78 -2.80
CA ASN A 84 -4.95 -6.72 -1.94
C ASN A 84 -4.51 -5.50 -2.76
N ASP A 85 -3.80 -5.71 -3.87
CA ASP A 85 -3.33 -4.63 -4.75
C ASP A 85 -4.54 -3.86 -5.33
N ARG A 86 -5.63 -4.55 -5.68
CA ARG A 86 -6.90 -3.93 -6.10
C ARG A 86 -7.59 -3.19 -4.96
N ALA A 87 -7.63 -3.73 -3.76
CA ALA A 87 -8.20 -3.06 -2.58
C ALA A 87 -7.46 -1.76 -2.23
N ILE A 88 -6.15 -1.69 -2.47
CA ILE A 88 -5.36 -0.47 -2.32
C ILE A 88 -5.80 0.56 -3.37
N ARG A 89 -5.87 0.19 -4.65
CA ARG A 89 -6.29 1.11 -5.72
C ARG A 89 -7.70 1.67 -5.52
N VAL A 90 -8.66 0.82 -5.16
CA VAL A 90 -10.04 1.23 -4.85
C VAL A 90 -10.08 2.23 -3.68
N ALA A 91 -9.33 1.97 -2.60
CA ALA A 91 -9.26 2.89 -1.47
C ALA A 91 -8.64 4.24 -1.86
N THR A 92 -7.59 4.24 -2.69
CA THR A 92 -6.96 5.48 -3.16
C THR A 92 -7.90 6.30 -4.04
N GLN A 93 -8.60 5.67 -4.98
CA GLN A 93 -9.62 6.34 -5.81
C GLN A 93 -10.73 6.95 -4.96
N TRP A 94 -11.19 6.21 -3.96
CA TRP A 94 -12.19 6.71 -3.03
C TRP A 94 -11.71 7.98 -2.31
N TYR A 95 -10.48 7.99 -1.79
CA TYR A 95 -9.91 9.18 -1.15
C TYR A 95 -9.77 10.35 -2.13
N GLN A 96 -9.29 10.13 -3.36
CA GLN A 96 -9.21 11.18 -4.39
C GLN A 96 -10.57 11.83 -4.64
N LYS A 97 -11.62 11.02 -4.77
CA LYS A 97 -13.00 11.49 -4.97
C LYS A 97 -13.55 12.18 -3.73
N HIS A 98 -13.36 11.58 -2.55
CA HIS A 98 -13.90 12.06 -1.28
C HIS A 98 -13.34 13.43 -0.89
N LEU A 99 -12.06 13.68 -1.18
CA LEU A 99 -11.42 14.96 -0.91
C LEU A 99 -11.69 16.02 -1.99
N GLY A 100 -12.42 15.68 -3.05
CA GLY A 100 -12.91 16.64 -4.05
C GLY A 100 -11.82 17.48 -4.73
N GLY A 101 -10.58 16.97 -4.79
CA GLY A 101 -9.43 17.70 -5.34
C GLY A 101 -8.82 18.78 -4.44
N ALA A 102 -9.35 19.00 -3.23
CA ALA A 102 -8.77 19.93 -2.26
C ALA A 102 -7.34 19.51 -1.85
N THR A 103 -7.09 18.20 -1.86
CA THR A 103 -5.78 17.60 -1.55
C THR A 103 -5.45 16.52 -2.58
N ARG A 104 -4.20 16.50 -3.05
CA ARG A 104 -3.70 15.42 -3.91
C ARG A 104 -3.41 14.17 -3.07
N VAL A 105 -4.00 13.05 -3.46
CA VAL A 105 -3.73 11.74 -2.84
C VAL A 105 -2.73 11.00 -3.70
N LEU A 106 -1.62 10.57 -3.10
CA LEU A 106 -0.57 9.80 -3.75
C LEU A 106 -0.50 8.40 -3.13
N VAL A 107 -0.52 7.35 -3.94
CA VAL A 107 -0.21 6.00 -3.47
C VAL A 107 1.27 5.69 -3.70
N VAL A 108 1.95 5.22 -2.66
CA VAL A 108 3.33 4.74 -2.76
C VAL A 108 3.34 3.22 -2.80
N ILE A 109 3.93 2.67 -3.85
CA ILE A 109 3.91 1.24 -4.17
C ILE A 109 5.31 0.73 -4.52
N ASN A 110 5.48 -0.59 -4.57
CA ASN A 110 6.81 -1.19 -4.66
C ASN A 110 7.22 -1.59 -6.08
N ASP A 111 6.27 -1.80 -6.98
CA ASP A 111 6.55 -2.32 -8.32
C ASP A 111 5.90 -1.48 -9.43
N ARG A 112 6.57 -1.47 -10.59
CA ARG A 112 6.19 -0.65 -11.74
C ARG A 112 4.89 -1.10 -12.39
N GLU A 113 4.51 -2.37 -12.26
CA GLU A 113 3.30 -2.89 -12.88
C GLU A 113 2.05 -2.42 -12.13
N ASN A 114 2.08 -2.46 -10.80
CA ASN A 114 1.04 -1.84 -9.98
C ASN A 114 0.98 -0.32 -10.18
N LYS A 115 2.12 0.35 -10.48
CA LYS A 115 2.15 1.78 -10.83
C LYS A 115 1.45 2.04 -12.14
N ARG A 116 1.76 1.26 -13.17
CA ARG A 116 1.11 1.35 -14.48
C ARG A 116 -0.41 1.19 -14.35
N LYS A 117 -0.87 0.14 -13.67
CA LYS A 117 -2.31 -0.11 -13.43
C LYS A 117 -2.98 1.05 -12.67
N ALA A 118 -2.32 1.58 -11.64
CA ALA A 118 -2.86 2.70 -10.88
C ALA A 118 -3.01 3.96 -11.76
N ILE A 119 -2.00 4.27 -12.57
CA ILE A 119 -2.04 5.43 -13.49
C ILE A 119 -3.14 5.26 -14.55
N GLU A 120 -3.31 4.06 -15.11
CA GLU A 120 -4.38 3.74 -16.05
C GLU A 120 -5.77 3.90 -15.42
N GLU A 121 -5.86 3.68 -14.11
CA GLU A 121 -7.05 3.89 -13.29
C GLU A 121 -7.22 5.36 -12.79
N GLY A 122 -6.39 6.30 -13.28
CA GLY A 122 -6.45 7.72 -12.93
C GLY A 122 -5.94 8.05 -11.53
N ILE A 123 -5.08 7.19 -10.97
CA ILE A 123 -4.52 7.34 -9.62
C ILE A 123 -3.10 7.91 -9.72
N TYR A 124 -2.81 8.92 -8.90
CA TYR A 124 -1.41 9.36 -8.73
C TYR A 124 -0.63 8.30 -7.96
N ALA A 125 0.39 7.74 -8.57
CA ALA A 125 1.16 6.64 -8.01
C ALA A 125 2.67 6.82 -8.23
N GLU A 126 3.45 6.58 -7.20
CA GLU A 126 4.91 6.60 -7.26
C GLU A 126 5.48 5.32 -6.67
N THR A 127 6.63 4.89 -7.19
CA THR A 127 7.42 3.85 -6.53
C THR A 127 8.32 4.46 -5.46
N LYS A 128 8.76 3.64 -4.51
CA LYS A 128 9.78 4.06 -3.53
C LYS A 128 11.03 4.69 -4.17
N THR A 129 11.42 4.19 -5.34
CA THR A 129 12.61 4.67 -6.07
C THR A 129 12.36 5.98 -6.76
N ASP A 130 11.14 6.21 -7.27
CA ASP A 130 10.75 7.51 -7.82
C ASP A 130 10.82 8.62 -6.75
N LEU A 131 10.64 8.25 -5.48
CA LEU A 131 10.69 9.15 -4.33
C LEU A 131 12.07 9.20 -3.64
N GLY A 132 13.09 8.50 -4.15
CA GLY A 132 14.42 8.44 -3.52
C GLY A 132 14.42 7.79 -2.12
N LEU A 133 13.50 6.85 -1.86
CA LEU A 133 13.31 6.20 -0.57
C LEU A 133 14.02 4.83 -0.44
N ASP A 134 15.07 4.61 -1.24
CA ASP A 134 15.86 3.37 -1.29
C ASP A 134 16.63 3.06 0.01
#